data_AF-A0A1F2TTT3-F1
#
_entry.id   AF-A0A1F2TTT3-F1
#
_cell.length_a   1.000
_cell.length_b   1.000
_cell.length_c   1.000
_cell.angle_alpha   90.00
_cell.angle_beta   90.00
_cell.angle_gamma   90.00
#
_symmetry.space_group_name_H-M   'P 1'
#
loop_
_entity.id
_entity.type
_entity.pdbx_description
1 polymer ?
#
loop_
_entity_poly.entity_id
_entity_poly.type
_entity_poly.pdbx_seq_one_letter_code
_entity_poly.pdbx_strand_id
1 'polypeptide(L)'
;MKRIVTVVVWAAALMVFAGPAFAADAKVDKGKALFASSGCKMCHSIAGVGNPKGSLDEVGSKLTAADIKAWLTDPVAKAAQTKAERKPAMMKKPLSAEDIDALTAYLQTLKKK
;
A
#
# COMPACT_ATOMS: atom_id res chain seq x y z
N MET A 1 35.56 -44.97 19.95
CA MET A 1 35.23 -44.05 21.07
C MET A 1 35.61 -42.61 20.65
N LYS A 2 35.13 -41.93 19.61
CA LYS A 2 33.81 -41.68 19.02
C LYS A 2 32.74 -41.28 20.05
N ARG A 3 32.41 -39.98 19.99
CA ARG A 3 31.19 -39.30 20.50
C ARG A 3 31.35 -39.02 22.01
N ILE A 4 31.30 -37.80 22.54
CA ILE A 4 30.15 -36.88 22.61
C ILE A 4 30.66 -35.56 23.24
N VAL A 5 31.36 -34.66 22.52
CA VAL A 5 31.68 -33.31 23.09
C VAL A 5 31.48 -32.16 22.09
N THR A 6 31.07 -32.43 20.85
CA THR A 6 31.08 -31.41 19.78
C THR A 6 29.71 -30.83 19.41
N VAL A 7 28.63 -31.12 20.15
CA VAL A 7 27.25 -30.82 19.66
C VAL A 7 26.42 -29.95 20.61
N VAL A 8 26.99 -28.88 21.16
CA VAL A 8 26.19 -27.89 21.93
C VAL A 8 26.26 -26.47 21.36
N VAL A 9 27.04 -26.22 20.30
CA VAL A 9 27.26 -24.84 19.79
C VAL A 9 26.42 -24.49 18.55
N TRP A 10 25.63 -25.41 17.98
CA TRP A 10 24.99 -25.20 16.67
C TRP A 10 23.49 -25.55 16.64
N ALA A 11 22.70 -25.03 17.58
CA ALA A 11 21.24 -25.21 17.54
C ALA A 11 20.40 -24.01 18.01
N ALA A 12 20.97 -22.79 18.01
CA ALA A 12 20.26 -21.59 18.47
C ALA A 12 20.42 -20.38 17.53
N ALA A 13 20.49 -20.60 16.21
CA ALA A 13 20.66 -19.52 15.23
C ALA A 13 19.66 -19.55 14.05
N LEU A 14 18.51 -20.22 14.20
CA LEU A 14 17.48 -20.28 13.17
C LEU A 14 16.10 -19.84 13.67
N MET A 15 16.03 -18.87 14.58
CA MET A 15 14.76 -18.23 14.93
C MET A 15 14.87 -16.72 14.84
N VAL A 16 14.03 -16.18 13.95
CA VAL A 16 13.57 -14.78 13.84
C VAL A 16 14.54 -13.81 13.16
N PHE A 17 14.64 -13.90 11.84
CA PHE A 17 14.94 -12.73 11.01
C PHE A 17 13.79 -12.49 10.01
N ALA A 18 12.57 -12.30 10.54
CA ALA A 18 11.51 -11.66 9.79
C ALA A 18 11.88 -10.17 9.64
N GLY A 19 12.76 -9.89 8.67
CA GLY A 19 13.29 -8.55 8.42
C GLY A 19 12.22 -7.55 7.92
N PRO A 20 12.54 -6.25 7.92
CA PRO A 20 11.60 -5.18 7.53
C PRO A 20 11.07 -5.28 6.10
N ALA A 21 11.76 -5.98 5.20
CA ALA A 21 11.30 -6.25 3.84
C ALA A 21 9.96 -7.04 3.84
N PHE A 22 9.88 -8.12 4.62
CA PHE A 22 8.65 -8.93 4.72
C PHE A 22 7.46 -8.13 5.24
N ALA A 23 7.69 -7.22 6.19
CA ALA A 23 6.64 -6.34 6.69
C ALA A 23 6.19 -5.29 5.66
N ALA A 24 7.11 -4.80 4.81
CA ALA A 24 6.78 -3.89 3.73
C ALA A 24 5.96 -4.60 2.63
N ASP A 25 6.36 -5.82 2.24
CA ASP A 25 5.63 -6.64 1.26
C ASP A 25 4.21 -6.95 1.77
N ALA A 26 4.06 -7.36 3.04
CA ALA A 26 2.75 -7.62 3.63
C ALA A 26 1.83 -6.39 3.65
N LYS A 27 2.38 -5.18 3.86
CA LYS A 27 1.60 -3.93 3.79
C LYS A 27 1.15 -3.62 2.36
N VAL A 28 2.00 -3.84 1.36
CA VAL A 28 1.67 -3.64 -0.05
C VAL A 28 0.56 -4.61 -0.46
N ASP A 29 0.66 -5.88 -0.07
CA ASP A 29 -0.36 -6.89 -0.37
C ASP A 29 -1.70 -6.57 0.28
N LYS A 30 -1.69 -6.13 1.56
CA LYS A 30 -2.90 -5.64 2.23
C LYS A 30 -3.50 -4.45 1.47
N GLY A 31 -2.69 -3.48 1.05
CA GLY A 31 -3.13 -2.31 0.29
C GLY A 31 -3.76 -2.68 -1.05
N LYS A 32 -3.17 -3.65 -1.76
CA LYS A 32 -3.71 -4.20 -3.01
C LYS A 32 -5.06 -4.87 -2.80
N ALA A 33 -5.20 -5.68 -1.74
CA ALA A 33 -6.46 -6.32 -1.38
C ALA A 33 -7.55 -5.28 -1.06
N LEU A 34 -7.22 -4.28 -0.24
CA LEU A 34 -8.12 -3.17 0.09
C LEU A 34 -8.57 -2.39 -1.14
N PHE A 35 -7.67 -2.08 -2.07
CA PHE A 35 -8.04 -1.42 -3.32
C PHE A 35 -9.08 -2.24 -4.10
N ALA A 36 -8.93 -3.57 -4.09
CA ALA A 36 -9.84 -4.48 -4.78
C ALA A 36 -11.21 -4.64 -4.10
N SER A 37 -11.29 -4.58 -2.77
CA SER A 37 -12.52 -4.84 -2.00
C SER A 37 -13.26 -3.58 -1.53
N SER A 38 -12.58 -2.46 -1.32
CA SER A 38 -13.16 -1.24 -0.72
C SER A 38 -13.87 -0.32 -1.74
N GLY A 39 -14.21 -0.84 -2.92
CA GLY A 39 -14.92 -0.11 -3.97
C GLY A 39 -14.09 0.92 -4.72
N CYS A 40 -12.76 0.97 -4.53
CA CYS A 40 -11.88 1.92 -5.21
C CYS A 40 -11.93 1.74 -6.74
N LYS A 41 -12.04 0.49 -7.21
CA LYS A 41 -12.16 0.12 -8.63
C LYS A 41 -13.36 0.71 -9.36
N MET A 42 -14.41 1.13 -8.63
CA MET A 42 -15.59 1.76 -9.25
C MET A 42 -15.24 3.08 -9.91
N CYS A 43 -14.26 3.79 -9.35
CA CYS A 43 -13.85 5.12 -9.81
C CYS A 43 -12.42 5.14 -10.33
N HIS A 44 -11.56 4.20 -9.95
CA HIS A 44 -10.15 4.17 -10.35
C HIS A 44 -9.81 2.88 -11.09
N SER A 45 -8.76 2.94 -11.90
CA SER A 45 -8.18 1.75 -12.53
C SER A 45 -6.71 1.62 -12.20
N ILE A 46 -6.24 0.37 -12.14
CA ILE A 46 -4.83 0.00 -12.08
C ILE A 46 -4.63 -1.19 -13.01
N ALA A 47 -3.58 -1.15 -13.83
CA ALA A 47 -3.23 -2.15 -14.83
C ALA A 47 -4.42 -2.52 -15.75
N GLY A 48 -5.20 -1.51 -16.15
CA GLY A 48 -6.37 -1.69 -17.01
C GLY A 48 -7.63 -2.26 -16.32
N VAL A 49 -7.58 -2.55 -15.00
CA VAL A 49 -8.72 -3.10 -14.25
C VAL A 49 -9.39 -1.99 -13.44
N GLY A 50 -10.70 -1.81 -13.63
CA GLY A 50 -11.51 -0.78 -12.95
C GLY A 50 -11.99 0.31 -13.91
N ASN A 51 -12.07 1.54 -13.44
CA ASN A 51 -12.55 2.66 -14.25
C ASN A 51 -11.36 3.42 -14.92
N PRO A 52 -11.22 3.37 -16.25
CA PRO A 52 -10.09 3.98 -16.98
C PRO A 52 -10.04 5.51 -16.84
N LYS A 53 -11.19 6.18 -16.59
CA LYS A 53 -11.23 7.64 -16.41
C LYS A 53 -10.55 8.11 -15.12
N GLY A 54 -10.17 7.21 -14.23
CA GLY A 54 -9.46 7.50 -12.98
C GLY A 54 -8.23 6.64 -12.79
N SER A 55 -7.42 6.40 -13.84
CA SER A 55 -6.20 5.58 -13.71
C SER A 55 -5.26 6.12 -12.61
N LEU A 56 -4.70 5.19 -11.84
CA LEU A 56 -3.70 5.41 -10.80
C LEU A 56 -2.36 4.72 -11.12
N ASP A 57 -2.15 4.27 -12.36
CA ASP A 57 -0.99 3.44 -12.76
C ASP A 57 0.37 4.05 -12.44
N GLU A 58 0.43 5.38 -12.36
CA GLU A 58 1.66 6.14 -12.11
C GLU A 58 1.53 7.06 -10.90
N VAL A 59 0.55 6.83 -10.03
CA VAL A 59 0.29 7.75 -8.91
C VAL A 59 1.49 7.87 -7.97
N GLY A 60 2.26 6.78 -7.78
CA GLY A 60 3.48 6.75 -6.98
C GLY A 60 4.66 7.51 -7.60
N SER A 61 4.58 7.89 -8.88
CA SER A 61 5.52 8.83 -9.51
C SER A 61 5.06 10.27 -9.42
N LYS A 62 3.77 10.53 -9.19
CA LYS A 62 3.16 11.87 -9.23
C LYS A 62 2.94 12.47 -7.85
N LEU A 63 2.65 11.63 -6.87
CA LEU A 63 2.32 12.04 -5.51
C LEU A 63 3.28 11.42 -4.50
N THR A 64 3.60 12.19 -3.47
CA THR A 64 4.33 11.69 -2.30
C THR A 64 3.44 10.77 -1.46
N ALA A 65 4.04 9.94 -0.60
CA ALA A 65 3.27 9.13 0.33
C ALA A 65 2.36 9.99 1.24
N ALA A 66 2.83 11.17 1.64
CA ALA A 66 2.06 12.11 2.45
C ALA A 66 0.84 12.66 1.68
N ASP A 67 1.00 12.99 0.40
CA ASP A 67 -0.12 13.45 -0.43
C ASP A 67 -1.16 12.35 -0.63
N ILE A 68 -0.72 11.12 -0.87
CA ILE A 68 -1.62 9.96 -1.00
C ILE A 68 -2.40 9.75 0.31
N LYS A 69 -1.73 9.77 1.48
CA LYS A 69 -2.42 9.68 2.77
C LYS A 69 -3.44 10.79 2.93
N ALA A 70 -3.10 12.02 2.56
CA ALA A 70 -4.02 13.13 2.69
C ALA A 70 -5.27 12.96 1.81
N TRP A 71 -5.12 12.43 0.58
CA TRP A 71 -6.24 12.08 -0.29
C TRP A 71 -7.15 11.00 0.30
N LEU A 72 -6.58 10.02 1.01
CA LEU A 72 -7.35 8.95 1.66
C LEU A 72 -8.07 9.43 2.93
N THR A 73 -7.46 10.35 3.68
CA THR A 73 -7.98 10.86 4.96
C THR A 73 -9.05 11.94 4.78
N ASP A 74 -8.79 12.91 3.90
CA ASP A 74 -9.69 14.03 3.61
C ASP A 74 -9.64 14.41 2.11
N PRO A 75 -10.31 13.61 1.26
CA PRO A 75 -10.32 13.86 -0.18
C PRO A 75 -11.00 15.18 -0.56
N VAL A 76 -11.91 15.70 0.28
CA VAL A 76 -12.63 16.95 -0.01
C VAL A 76 -11.68 18.13 0.18
N ALA A 77 -10.97 18.18 1.31
CA ALA A 77 -9.97 19.21 1.56
C ALA A 77 -8.83 19.14 0.53
N LYS A 78 -8.34 17.95 0.18
CA LYS A 78 -7.31 17.80 -0.85
C LYS A 78 -7.79 18.21 -2.23
N ALA A 79 -9.02 17.85 -2.62
CA ALA A 79 -9.58 18.30 -3.89
C ALA A 79 -9.67 19.83 -3.97
N ALA A 80 -10.04 20.51 -2.88
CA ALA A 80 -10.04 21.96 -2.83
C ALA A 80 -8.61 22.53 -2.94
N GLN A 81 -7.65 21.96 -2.20
CA GLN A 81 -6.25 22.40 -2.22
C GLN A 81 -5.62 22.26 -3.61
N THR A 82 -5.86 21.13 -4.29
CA THR A 82 -5.29 20.85 -5.60
C THR A 82 -6.18 21.33 -6.76
N LYS A 83 -7.31 21.98 -6.46
CA LYS A 83 -8.32 22.39 -7.46
C LYS A 83 -8.73 21.22 -8.38
N ALA A 84 -8.93 20.04 -7.81
CA ALA A 84 -9.31 18.86 -8.59
C ALA A 84 -10.74 18.98 -9.10
N GLU A 85 -10.92 18.92 -10.43
CA GLU A 85 -12.21 19.17 -11.08
C GLU A 85 -12.99 17.89 -11.40
N ARG A 86 -12.36 16.71 -11.22
CA ARG A 86 -12.96 15.43 -11.57
C ARG A 86 -14.26 15.18 -10.80
N LYS A 87 -15.32 14.82 -11.52
CA LYS A 87 -16.63 14.43 -10.96
C LYS A 87 -16.92 12.93 -11.16
N PRO A 88 -17.62 12.27 -10.21
CA PRO A 88 -17.94 12.78 -8.88
C PRO A 88 -16.67 13.01 -8.04
N ALA A 89 -16.75 13.89 -7.05
CA ALA A 89 -15.64 14.11 -6.12
C ALA A 89 -15.29 12.81 -5.40
N MET A 90 -14.01 12.61 -5.06
CA MET A 90 -13.59 11.43 -4.32
C MET A 90 -14.26 11.42 -2.94
N MET A 91 -14.95 10.33 -2.63
CA MET A 91 -15.65 10.17 -1.36
C MET A 91 -14.67 9.70 -0.28
N LYS A 92 -14.84 10.21 0.94
CA LYS A 92 -14.15 9.68 2.11
C LYS A 92 -14.63 8.27 2.40
N LYS A 93 -13.72 7.31 2.50
CA LYS A 93 -14.00 5.94 2.92
C LYS A 93 -13.74 5.78 4.42
N PRO A 94 -14.51 4.94 5.13
CA PRO A 94 -14.23 4.61 6.53
C PRO A 94 -13.03 3.65 6.59
N LEU A 95 -11.82 4.20 6.51
CA LEU A 95 -10.57 3.45 6.57
C LEU A 95 -9.90 3.65 7.93
N SER A 96 -9.33 2.59 8.48
CA SER A 96 -8.45 2.70 9.65
C SER A 96 -7.11 3.35 9.26
N ALA A 97 -6.35 3.84 10.24
CA ALA A 97 -5.01 4.37 10.00
C ALA A 97 -4.09 3.32 9.35
N GLU A 98 -4.20 2.06 9.75
CA GLU A 98 -3.45 0.94 9.18
C GLU A 98 -3.83 0.66 7.73
N ASP A 99 -5.10 0.79 7.37
CA ASP A 99 -5.57 0.60 6.00
C ASP A 99 -5.12 1.75 5.10
N ILE A 100 -5.12 2.97 5.62
CA ILE A 100 -4.56 4.14 4.93
C ILE A 100 -3.07 3.93 4.65
N ASP A 101 -2.32 3.44 5.64
CA ASP A 101 -0.90 3.12 5.50
C ASP A 101 -0.64 2.02 4.47
N ALA A 102 -1.44 0.94 4.50
CA ALA A 102 -1.33 -0.15 3.54
C ALA A 102 -1.67 0.28 2.11
N LEU A 103 -2.78 1.01 1.92
CA LEU A 103 -3.15 1.60 0.63
C LEU A 103 -2.08 2.56 0.13
N THR A 104 -1.52 3.41 1.00
CA THR A 104 -0.43 4.31 0.62
C THR A 104 0.81 3.55 0.16
N ALA A 105 1.20 2.50 0.91
CA ALA A 105 2.34 1.67 0.55
C ALA A 105 2.15 1.04 -0.83
N TYR A 106 0.97 0.48 -1.11
CA TYR A 106 0.63 -0.08 -2.41
C TYR A 106 0.64 0.97 -3.52
N LEU A 107 -0.02 2.11 -3.34
CA LEU A 107 -0.09 3.15 -4.38
C LEU A 107 1.31 3.76 -4.68
N GLN A 108 2.22 3.77 -3.70
CA GLN A 108 3.61 4.19 -3.90
C GLN A 108 4.42 3.22 -4.76
N THR A 109 4.00 1.96 -4.92
CA THR A 109 4.67 1.03 -5.85
C THR A 109 4.28 1.28 -7.31
N LEU A 110 3.24 2.08 -7.56
CA LEU A 110 2.70 2.37 -8.90
C LEU A 110 3.46 3.53 -9.54
N LYS A 111 4.67 3.23 -10.02
CA LYS A 111 5.56 4.19 -10.65
C LYS A 111 5.59 3.99 -12.16
N LYS A 112 5.83 5.09 -12.89
CA LYS A 112 6.09 5.05 -14.32
C LYS A 112 7.22 4.05 -14.60
N LYS A 113 6.99 3.18 -15.57
CA LYS A 113 7.99 2.24 -16.08
C LYS A 113 9.03 2.96 -16.95
#